data_AF-A0A226WP49-F1
#
_entry.id   AF-A0A226WP49-F1
#
_cell.length_a   1.000
_cell.length_b   1.000
_cell.length_c   1.000
_cell.angle_alpha   90.00
_cell.angle_beta   90.00
_cell.angle_gamma   90.00
#
_symmetry.space_group_name_H-M   'P 1'
#
loop_
_entity.id
_entity.type
_entity.pdbx_description
1 polymer ?
#
loop_
_entity_poly.entity_id
_entity_poly.type
_entity_poly.pdbx_seq_one_letter_code
_entity_poly.pdbx_strand_id
1 'polypeptide(L)'
;MEQAVDAISNADYQRICDCATASAELSQIVFPKKNFKKLKENKERFGSDGMIVAHTGSMLGFLFIKKPSIMLMTDLSNFFFEIGCACKFIKAGSSY
;
A
#
# COMPACT_ATOMS: atom_id res chain seq x y z
N MET A 1 9.60 -15.43 2.32
CA MET A 1 9.38 -15.09 0.89
C MET A 1 8.56 -16.18 0.19
N GLU A 2 8.80 -17.47 0.47
CA GLU A 2 7.93 -18.58 0.05
C GLU A 2 6.44 -18.32 0.29
N GLN A 3 6.09 -17.81 1.48
CA GLN A 3 4.70 -17.49 1.83
C GLN A 3 4.01 -16.46 0.92
N ALA A 4 4.76 -15.54 0.29
CA ALA A 4 4.19 -14.56 -0.63
C ALA A 4 3.98 -15.14 -2.03
N VAL A 5 4.87 -16.04 -2.45
CA VAL A 5 4.76 -16.77 -3.72
C VAL A 5 3.55 -17.70 -3.67
N ASP A 6 3.40 -18.46 -2.58
CA ASP A 6 2.24 -19.33 -2.38
C ASP A 6 0.92 -18.54 -2.32
N ALA A 7 0.94 -17.35 -1.70
CA ALA A 7 -0.24 -16.48 -1.64
C ALA A 7 -0.65 -15.99 -3.04
N ILE A 8 0.32 -15.64 -3.89
CA ILE A 8 0.05 -15.28 -5.29
C ILE A 8 -0.55 -16.47 -6.05
N SER A 9 0.04 -17.66 -5.92
CA SER A 9 -0.46 -18.89 -6.58
C SER A 9 -1.88 -19.27 -6.16
N ASN A 10 -2.25 -18.96 -4.91
CA ASN A 10 -3.58 -19.25 -4.37
C ASN A 10 -4.56 -18.06 -4.45
N ALA A 11 -4.18 -16.94 -5.08
CA ALA A 11 -4.95 -15.70 -5.10
C ALA A 11 -5.38 -15.21 -3.70
N ASP A 12 -4.57 -15.48 -2.68
CA ASP A 12 -4.78 -15.01 -1.31
C ASP A 12 -4.33 -13.55 -1.20
N TYR A 13 -5.17 -12.65 -1.71
CA TYR A 13 -4.86 -11.23 -1.79
C TYR A 13 -4.68 -10.57 -0.42
N GLN A 14 -5.32 -11.09 0.62
CA GLN A 14 -5.12 -10.59 1.97
C GLN A 14 -3.71 -10.93 2.45
N ARG A 15 -3.27 -12.18 2.30
CA ARG A 15 -1.92 -12.57 2.68
C ARG A 15 -0.84 -11.85 1.88
N ILE A 16 -1.10 -11.52 0.61
CA ILE A 16 -0.22 -10.66 -0.19
C ILE A 16 -0.12 -9.25 0.43
N CYS A 17 -1.25 -8.64 0.82
CA CYS A 17 -1.29 -7.33 1.46
C CYS A 17 -0.55 -7.34 2.81
N ASP A 18 -0.70 -8.41 3.60
CA ASP A 18 0.00 -8.58 4.87
C ASP A 18 1.51 -8.69 4.66
N CYS A 19 1.95 -9.52 3.70
CA CYS A 19 3.35 -9.65 3.32
C CYS A 19 3.95 -8.32 2.86
N ALA A 20 3.22 -7.57 2.02
CA ALA A 20 3.67 -6.27 1.51
C ALA A 20 3.80 -5.25 2.65
N THR A 21 2.85 -5.24 3.59
CA THR A 21 2.88 -4.36 4.76
C THR A 21 4.06 -4.67 5.67
N ALA A 22 4.28 -5.95 5.99
CA ALA A 22 5.44 -6.37 6.79
C ALA A 22 6.76 -5.99 6.11
N SER A 23 6.87 -6.17 4.80
CA SER A 23 8.03 -5.73 4.02
C SER A 23 8.22 -4.21 4.09
N ALA A 24 7.15 -3.44 3.95
CA ALA A 24 7.19 -1.99 4.02
C ALA A 24 7.64 -1.49 5.40
N GLU A 25 7.19 -2.13 6.48
CA GLU A 25 7.63 -1.85 7.86
C GLU A 25 9.10 -2.16 8.07
N LEU A 26 9.56 -3.34 7.65
CA LEU A 26 10.97 -3.74 7.74
C LEU A 26 11.88 -2.77 6.98
N SER A 27 11.44 -2.29 5.81
CA SER A 27 12.22 -1.33 5.01
C SER A 27 12.48 0.00 5.73
N GLN A 28 11.67 0.35 6.74
CA GLN A 28 11.89 1.57 7.51
C GLN A 28 13.13 1.48 8.40
N ILE A 29 13.58 0.28 8.78
CA ILE A 29 14.81 0.08 9.55
C ILE A 29 16.04 0.40 8.69
N VAL A 30 15.98 0.07 7.40
CA VAL A 30 17.10 0.24 6.46
C VAL A 30 17.09 1.62 5.81
N PHE A 31 15.93 2.08 5.34
CA PHE A 31 15.77 3.39 4.71
C PHE A 31 14.41 4.00 5.09
N PRO A 32 14.35 4.77 6.18
CA PRO A 32 13.12 5.41 6.63
C PRO A 32 12.52 6.34 5.58
N LYS A 33 11.22 6.23 5.33
CA LYS A 33 10.47 7.16 4.47
C LYS A 33 9.73 8.16 5.36
N LYS A 34 9.98 9.46 5.13
CA LYS A 34 9.43 10.59 5.92
C LYS A 34 7.94 10.47 6.24
N ASN A 35 7.13 10.04 5.27
CA ASN A 35 5.68 9.98 5.40
C ASN A 35 5.12 8.60 5.79
N PHE A 36 5.98 7.59 6.01
CA PHE A 36 5.53 6.22 6.32
C PHE A 36 4.63 6.16 7.56
N LYS A 37 5.04 6.82 8.65
CA LYS A 37 4.27 6.86 9.90
C LYS A 37 2.86 7.41 9.68
N LYS A 38 2.74 8.52 8.93
CA LYS A 38 1.44 9.12 8.61
C LYS A 38 0.53 8.16 7.84
N LEU A 39 1.07 7.38 6.91
CA LEU A 39 0.28 6.37 6.20
C LEU A 39 -0.17 5.26 7.15
N LYS A 40 0.74 4.75 7.99
CA LYS A 40 0.43 3.68 8.95
C LYS A 40 -0.69 4.11 9.91
N GLU A 41 -0.64 5.34 10.42
CA GLU A 41 -1.67 5.92 11.28
C GLU A 41 -3.03 6.12 10.58
N ASN A 42 -3.05 6.25 9.25
CA ASN A 42 -4.29 6.43 8.48
C ASN A 42 -4.75 5.13 7.76
N LYS A 43 -4.05 4.00 7.94
CA LYS A 43 -4.39 2.73 7.28
C LYS A 43 -5.82 2.30 7.60
N GLU A 44 -6.18 2.30 8.88
CA GLU A 44 -7.53 1.95 9.37
C GLU A 44 -8.57 2.96 8.90
N ARG A 45 -8.26 4.26 8.96
CA ARG A 45 -9.15 5.34 8.49
C ARG A 45 -9.56 5.14 7.03
N PHE A 46 -8.63 4.76 6.17
CA PHE A 46 -8.91 4.54 4.75
C PHE A 46 -9.40 3.12 4.44
N GLY A 47 -9.45 2.24 5.44
CA GLY A 47 -9.86 0.84 5.25
C GLY A 47 -8.97 0.10 4.25
N SER A 48 -7.66 0.38 4.23
CA SER A 48 -6.76 -0.30 3.29
C SER A 48 -6.41 -1.71 3.77
N ASP A 49 -6.33 -2.63 2.83
CA ASP A 49 -5.99 -4.03 3.11
C ASP A 49 -4.50 -4.18 3.42
N GLY A 50 -3.65 -3.33 2.82
CA GLY A 50 -2.22 -3.31 3.09
C GLY A 50 -1.54 -2.00 2.74
N MET A 51 -0.21 -2.00 2.79
CA MET A 51 0.68 -0.91 2.41
C MET A 51 1.82 -1.41 1.53
N ILE A 52 2.34 -0.53 0.68
CA ILE A 52 3.50 -0.80 -0.17
C ILE A 52 4.49 0.36 -0.12
N VAL A 53 5.78 0.04 -0.14
CA VAL A 53 6.88 1.00 -0.28
C VAL A 53 7.84 0.49 -1.36
N ALA A 54 8.25 1.38 -2.27
CA ALA A 54 9.34 1.04 -3.19
C ALA A 54 10.68 1.11 -2.45
N HIS A 55 11.52 0.10 -2.70
CA HIS A 55 12.86 0.03 -2.12
C HIS A 55 13.68 1.30 -2.40
N THR A 56 13.63 1.82 -3.64
CA THR A 56 14.32 3.04 -4.07
C THR A 56 13.74 4.34 -3.51
N GLY A 57 12.65 4.29 -2.73
CA GLY A 57 12.18 5.40 -1.91
C GLY A 57 11.34 6.47 -2.59
N SER A 58 10.96 6.29 -3.85
CA SER A 58 10.10 7.23 -4.56
C SER A 58 8.60 6.96 -4.39
N MET A 59 8.22 5.82 -3.82
CA MET A 59 6.82 5.40 -3.74
C MET A 59 6.46 4.84 -2.37
N LEU A 60 5.31 5.27 -1.86
CA LEU A 60 4.61 4.73 -0.71
C LEU A 60 3.11 4.78 -1.02
N GLY A 61 2.35 3.78 -0.60
CA GLY A 61 0.93 3.71 -0.94
C GLY A 61 0.13 2.71 -0.13
N PHE A 62 -1.18 2.80 -0.27
CA PHE A 62 -2.15 1.86 0.26
C PHE A 62 -2.48 0.79 -0.79
N LEU A 63 -2.68 -0.43 -0.33
CA LEU A 63 -3.19 -1.53 -1.15
C LEU A 63 -4.66 -1.76 -0.83
N PHE A 64 -5.44 -1.98 -1.88
CA PHE A 64 -6.86 -2.31 -1.79
C PHE A 64 -7.13 -3.53 -2.68
N ILE A 65 -7.69 -4.59 -2.09
CA ILE A 65 -8.13 -5.80 -2.77
C ILE A 65 -9.34 -5.47 -3.65
N LYS A 66 -10.24 -4.63 -3.13
CA LYS A 66 -11.40 -4.12 -3.87
C LYS A 66 -11.17 -2.68 -4.29
N LYS A 67 -11.66 -2.31 -5.47
CA LYS A 67 -11.58 -0.93 -5.95
C LYS A 67 -12.26 0.02 -4.92
N PRO A 68 -11.56 1.05 -4.41
CA PRO A 68 -12.16 2.07 -3.55
C PRO A 68 -13.31 2.81 -4.23
N SER A 69 -14.25 3.34 -3.44
CA SER A 69 -15.30 4.23 -3.94
C SER A 69 -14.70 5.54 -4.46
N ILE A 70 -15.43 6.25 -5.33
CA ILE A 70 -14.97 7.55 -5.86
C ILE A 70 -14.71 8.54 -4.71
N MET A 71 -15.58 8.57 -3.70
CA MET A 71 -15.41 9.42 -2.52
C MET A 71 -14.11 9.10 -1.78
N LEU A 72 -13.83 7.81 -1.53
CA LEU A 72 -12.60 7.38 -0.88
C LEU A 72 -11.36 7.70 -1.73
N MET A 73 -11.44 7.59 -3.06
CA MET A 73 -10.36 8.00 -3.96
C MET A 73 -10.09 9.51 -3.90
N THR A 74 -11.14 10.33 -3.77
CA THR A 74 -11.00 11.78 -3.54
C THR A 74 -10.32 12.07 -2.21
N ASP A 75 -10.75 11.41 -1.13
CA ASP A 75 -10.16 11.59 0.20
C ASP A 75 -8.68 11.18 0.24
N LEU A 76 -8.34 10.05 -0.41
CA LEU A 76 -6.95 9.61 -0.57
C LEU A 76 -6.12 10.64 -1.33
N SER A 77 -6.66 11.21 -2.40
CA SER A 77 -5.97 12.23 -3.19
C SER A 77 -5.68 13.48 -2.37
N ASN A 78 -6.66 13.94 -1.58
CA ASN A 78 -6.49 15.07 -0.66
C ASN A 78 -5.44 14.78 0.41
N PHE A 79 -5.49 13.60 1.03
CA PHE A 79 -4.49 13.19 2.02
C PHE A 79 -3.07 13.18 1.45
N PHE A 80 -2.87 12.59 0.26
CA PHE A 80 -1.55 12.57 -0.37
C PHE A 80 -1.07 13.98 -0.74
N PHE A 81 -1.97 14.85 -1.18
CA PHE A 81 -1.66 16.26 -1.43
C PHE A 81 -1.23 16.99 -0.15
N GLU A 82 -1.94 16.82 0.96
CA GLU A 82 -1.63 17.43 2.27
C GLU A 82 -0.26 17.01 2.83
N ILE A 83 0.18 15.77 2.55
CA ILE A 83 1.52 15.29 2.94
C ILE A 83 2.61 15.60 1.90
N GLY A 84 2.29 16.38 0.86
CA GLY A 84 3.22 16.85 -0.17
C GLY A 84 3.61 15.80 -1.20
N CYS A 85 2.71 14.86 -1.51
CA CYS A 85 2.93 13.75 -2.43
C CYS A 85 1.95 13.79 -3.61
N ALA A 86 2.43 13.46 -4.81
CA ALA A 86 1.54 13.21 -5.94
C ALA A 86 0.82 11.86 -5.75
N CYS A 87 -0.49 11.83 -5.97
CA CYS A 87 -1.31 10.63 -5.89
C CYS A 87 -1.58 10.03 -7.27
N LYS A 88 -1.44 8.71 -7.40
CA LYS A 88 -1.84 7.94 -8.58
C LYS A 88 -2.54 6.66 -8.14
N PHE A 89 -3.57 6.27 -8.89
CA PHE A 89 -4.27 5.01 -8.68
C PHE A 89 -3.87 4.03 -9.78
N ILE A 90 -3.36 2.87 -9.40
CA ILE A 90 -2.86 1.85 -10.33
C ILE A 90 -3.57 0.54 -9.99
N LYS A 91 -4.16 -0.11 -11.01
CA LYS A 91 -4.61 -1.50 -10.88
C LYS A 91 -3.38 -2.40 -11.08
N ALA A 92 -3.02 -3.16 -10.05
CA ALA A 92 -1.94 -4.14 -10.12
C ALA A 92 -2.53 -5.54 -10.36
N GLY A 93 -1.79 -6.37 -11.10
CA GLY A 93 -2.22 -7.72 -11.50
C GLY A 93 -2.95 -7.72 -12.85
N SER A 94 -2.58 -8.67 -13.70
CA SER A 94 -3.22 -8.88 -15.00
C SER A 94 -4.31 -9.94 -14.85
N SER A 95 -5.52 -9.61 -15.28
CA SER A 95 -6.53 -10.62 -15.59
C SER A 95 -6.13 -11.23 -16.94
N TYR A 96 -5.38 -12.33 -16.92
CA TYR A 96 -5.25 -13.22 -18.08
C TYR A 96 -6.18 -14.41 -17.89
#